data_AF-A0A7S2G3H3-F1
#
_entry.id   AF-A0A7S2G3H3-F1
#
_cell.length_a   1.000
_cell.length_b   1.000
_cell.length_c   1.000
_cell.angle_alpha   90.00
_cell.angle_beta   90.00
_cell.angle_gamma   90.00
#
_symmetry.space_group_name_H-M   'P 1'
#
loop_
_entity.id
_entity.type
_entity.pdbx_description
1 polymer ?
#
loop_
_entity_poly.entity_id
_entity_poly.type
_entity_poly.pdbx_seq_one_letter_code
_entity_poly.pdbx_strand_id
1 'polypeptide(L)'
;KGNREYPHGEMSYLDLQQELPFPTKMITVAMPGHVLQASVSYSRAGDPKVEKRGFLQLDAGVIVDHEISLEGEATHTIVSVAGKPFDSDASYTVALPRNLLKGIFDIRPLVDFA
;
A
#
# COMPACT_ATOMS: atom_id res chain seq x y z
N LYS A 1 8.63 9.22 -0.34
CA LYS A 1 8.37 10.60 -0.84
C LYS A 1 6.98 11.01 -0.37
N GLY A 2 6.87 12.20 0.24
CA GLY A 2 5.63 12.80 0.74
C GLY A 2 5.91 14.04 1.59
N ASN A 3 7.01 14.74 1.30
CA ASN A 3 7.64 15.70 2.22
C ASN A 3 7.61 17.11 1.65
N ARG A 4 6.79 17.32 0.61
CA ARG A 4 6.63 18.60 -0.08
C ARG A 4 5.24 19.13 0.23
N GLU A 5 5.19 20.32 0.80
CA GLU A 5 3.95 21.04 0.98
C GLU A 5 3.65 21.84 -0.29
N TYR A 6 2.37 21.84 -0.67
CA TYR A 6 1.84 22.60 -1.80
C TYR A 6 1.04 23.77 -1.23
N PRO A 7 1.57 25.02 -1.32
CA PRO A 7 0.91 26.19 -0.78
C PRO A 7 -0.52 26.31 -1.31
N HIS A 8 -1.47 26.61 -0.42
CA HIS A 8 -2.89 26.77 -0.76
C HIS A 8 -3.57 25.55 -1.42
N GLY A 9 -2.91 24.37 -1.40
CA GLY A 9 -3.40 23.18 -2.09
C GLY A 9 -3.30 23.25 -3.61
N GLU A 10 -2.55 24.22 -4.14
CA GLU A 10 -2.36 24.39 -5.59
C GLU A 10 -1.17 23.55 -6.08
N MET A 11 -1.36 22.83 -7.18
CA MET A 11 -0.35 22.02 -7.82
C MET A 11 -0.37 22.29 -9.32
N SER A 12 0.79 22.62 -9.91
CA SER A 12 0.92 22.73 -11.35
C SER A 12 1.03 21.35 -12.00
N TYR A 13 0.77 21.27 -13.31
CA TYR A 13 1.02 20.03 -14.05
C TYR A 13 2.50 19.59 -13.98
N LEU A 14 3.44 20.55 -13.99
CA LEU A 14 4.86 20.27 -13.85
C LEU A 14 5.18 19.63 -12.49
N ASP A 15 4.57 20.13 -11.41
CA ASP A 15 4.73 19.55 -10.08
C ASP A 15 4.20 18.11 -10.03
N LEU A 16 3.02 17.86 -10.61
CA LEU A 16 2.46 16.52 -10.70
C LEU A 16 3.40 15.57 -11.47
N GLN A 17 3.98 16.03 -12.58
CA GLN A 17 4.95 15.25 -13.35
C GLN A 17 6.23 14.98 -12.54
N GLN A 18 6.65 15.88 -11.65
CA GLN A 18 7.82 15.65 -10.78
C GLN A 18 7.54 14.64 -9.66
N GLU A 19 6.31 14.61 -9.14
CA GLU A 19 5.86 13.64 -8.12
C GLU A 19 5.67 12.24 -8.72
N LEU A 20 5.09 12.16 -9.92
CA LEU A 20 4.84 10.91 -10.66
C LEU A 20 5.59 10.92 -12.01
N PRO A 21 6.95 10.86 -11.99
CA PRO A 21 7.78 11.07 -13.17
C PRO A 21 7.77 9.91 -14.18
N PHE A 22 7.00 8.85 -13.90
CA PHE A 22 6.93 7.68 -14.76
C PHE A 22 5.48 7.37 -15.13
N PRO A 23 5.21 6.97 -16.39
CA PRO A 23 3.90 6.51 -16.80
C PRO A 23 3.53 5.25 -16.03
N THR A 24 2.71 5.43 -14.99
CA THR A 24 2.28 4.36 -14.09
C THR A 24 1.03 3.72 -14.67
N LYS A 25 1.17 2.57 -15.32
CA LYS A 25 0.02 1.80 -15.82
C LYS A 25 -0.73 1.17 -14.66
N MET A 26 -1.94 1.66 -14.41
CA MET A 26 -2.85 1.11 -13.42
C MET A 26 -3.63 -0.07 -14.00
N ILE A 27 -3.92 -1.06 -13.16
CA ILE A 27 -4.78 -2.20 -13.46
C ILE A 27 -5.73 -2.45 -12.29
N THR A 28 -6.82 -3.15 -12.54
CA THR A 28 -7.70 -3.70 -11.50
C THR A 28 -7.58 -5.22 -11.48
N VAL A 29 -7.55 -5.81 -10.29
CA VAL A 29 -7.50 -7.26 -10.10
C VAL A 29 -8.47 -7.69 -9.01
N ALA A 30 -9.00 -8.92 -9.14
CA ALA A 30 -9.70 -9.59 -8.06
C ALA A 30 -8.66 -10.23 -7.13
N MET A 31 -8.38 -9.58 -6.00
CA MET A 31 -7.36 -9.97 -5.04
C MET A 31 -7.99 -10.67 -3.82
N PRO A 32 -7.55 -11.88 -3.46
CA PRO A 32 -7.97 -12.50 -2.20
C PRO A 32 -7.59 -11.63 -1.00
N GLY A 33 -8.47 -11.57 0.01
CA GLY A 33 -8.25 -10.78 1.22
C GLY A 33 -6.92 -11.08 1.89
N HIS A 34 -6.58 -12.36 2.08
CA HIS A 34 -5.30 -12.75 2.68
C HIS A 34 -4.06 -12.23 1.92
N VAL A 35 -4.12 -12.13 0.58
CA VAL A 35 -3.04 -11.54 -0.23
C VAL A 35 -2.95 -10.03 0.05
N LEU A 36 -4.09 -9.34 0.10
CA LEU A 36 -4.13 -7.91 0.43
C LEU A 36 -3.57 -7.64 1.84
N GLN A 37 -4.01 -8.42 2.83
CA GLN A 37 -3.50 -8.36 4.21
C GLN A 37 -1.98 -8.59 4.26
N ALA A 38 -1.50 -9.69 3.66
CA ALA A 38 -0.08 -10.01 3.63
C ALA A 38 0.74 -8.92 2.94
N SER A 39 0.23 -8.34 1.85
CA SER A 39 0.89 -7.25 1.12
C SER A 39 1.04 -6.00 1.98
N VAL A 40 -0.02 -5.62 2.71
CA VAL A 40 0.01 -4.48 3.64
C VAL A 40 1.02 -4.73 4.75
N SER A 41 0.92 -5.86 5.45
CA SER A 41 1.86 -6.19 6.53
C SER A 41 3.30 -6.25 6.03
N TYR A 42 3.55 -6.90 4.89
CA TYR A 42 4.88 -7.00 4.29
C TYR A 42 5.46 -5.63 3.93
N SER A 43 4.65 -4.75 3.34
CA SER A 43 5.10 -3.41 2.93
C SER A 43 5.49 -2.52 4.12
N ARG A 44 4.94 -2.79 5.30
CA ARG A 44 5.14 -2.01 6.53
C ARG A 44 6.13 -2.64 7.50
N ALA A 45 6.42 -3.94 7.36
CA ALA A 45 7.38 -4.66 8.20
C ALA A 45 8.83 -4.23 7.92
N GLY A 46 9.64 -4.17 8.99
CA GLY A 46 11.06 -3.86 8.97
C GLY A 46 11.46 -2.92 10.10
N ASP A 47 12.76 -2.61 10.20
CA ASP A 47 13.26 -1.59 11.12
C ASP A 47 12.83 -0.19 10.62
N PRO A 48 12.09 0.61 11.43
CA PRO A 48 11.70 1.97 11.06
C PRO A 48 12.87 2.90 10.73
N LYS A 49 14.08 2.58 11.19
CA LYS A 49 15.30 3.34 10.94
C LYS A 49 15.93 3.03 9.57
N VAL A 50 15.48 1.97 8.90
CA VAL A 50 15.97 1.58 7.59
C VAL A 50 14.94 2.01 6.55
N GLU A 51 15.38 2.84 5.59
CA GLU A 51 14.50 3.29 4.51
C GLU A 51 14.11 2.11 3.60
N LYS A 52 12.90 1.58 3.81
CA LYS A 52 12.31 0.56 2.94
C LYS A 52 11.53 1.23 1.81
N ARG A 53 11.90 0.92 0.58
CA ARG A 53 11.08 1.27 -0.59
C ARG A 53 9.91 0.29 -0.67
N GLY A 54 8.75 0.76 -1.15
CA GLY A 54 7.58 -0.11 -1.33
C GLY A 54 6.55 -0.11 -0.21
N PHE A 55 6.58 0.88 0.69
CA PHE A 55 5.46 1.13 1.60
C PHE A 55 4.17 1.37 0.80
N LEU A 56 3.15 0.55 1.01
CA LEU A 56 1.87 0.69 0.31
C LEU A 56 1.01 1.75 0.98
N GLN A 57 0.79 2.84 0.25
CA GLN A 57 -0.28 3.79 0.56
C GLN A 57 -1.61 3.15 0.19
N LEU A 58 -2.62 3.33 1.04
CA LEU A 58 -3.94 2.73 0.89
C LEU A 58 -4.99 3.82 0.70
N ASP A 59 -6.12 3.45 0.10
CA ASP A 59 -7.26 4.36 -0.03
C ASP A 59 -7.81 4.72 1.35
N ALA A 60 -8.37 5.93 1.49
CA ALA A 60 -8.90 6.46 2.75
C ALA A 60 -9.98 5.56 3.40
N GLY A 61 -10.62 4.69 2.61
CA GLY A 61 -11.60 3.72 3.10
C GLY A 61 -11.01 2.46 3.73
N VAL A 62 -9.68 2.30 3.77
CA VAL A 62 -9.00 1.15 4.38
C VAL A 62 -8.47 1.54 5.76
N ILE A 63 -8.98 0.87 6.79
CA ILE A 63 -8.52 1.07 8.16
C ILE A 63 -7.56 -0.06 8.53
N VAL A 64 -6.36 0.32 8.98
CA VAL A 64 -5.33 -0.62 9.43
C VAL A 64 -5.05 -0.33 10.89
N ASP A 65 -5.07 -1.38 11.69
CA ASP A 65 -4.65 -1.32 13.08
C ASP A 65 -3.12 -1.29 13.18
N HIS A 66 -2.63 -0.62 14.21
CA HIS A 66 -1.22 -0.40 14.48
C HIS A 66 -0.94 -0.75 15.94
N GLU A 67 -1.00 -2.04 16.27
CA GLU A 67 -0.58 -2.51 17.60
C GLU A 67 0.92 -2.74 17.62
N ILE A 68 1.55 -2.48 18.76
CA ILE A 68 2.96 -2.75 19.00
C ILE A 68 3.03 -3.78 20.12
N SER A 69 3.67 -4.93 19.85
CA SER A 69 3.87 -5.98 20.84
C SER A 69 4.77 -5.52 21.99
N LEU A 70 4.79 -6.28 23.09
CA LEU A 70 5.69 -6.01 24.22
C LEU A 70 7.17 -6.15 23.83
N GLU A 71 7.48 -6.95 22.81
CA GLU A 71 8.84 -7.04 22.23
C GLU A 71 9.14 -5.92 21.22
N GLY A 72 8.19 -5.02 20.95
CA GLY A 72 8.37 -3.89 20.04
C GLY A 72 8.04 -4.20 18.58
N GLU A 73 7.39 -5.32 18.28
CA GLU A 73 6.97 -5.68 16.92
C GLU A 73 5.62 -5.05 16.59
N ALA A 74 5.57 -4.23 15.53
CA ALA A 74 4.31 -3.65 15.07
C ALA A 74 3.53 -4.64 14.22
N THR A 75 2.26 -4.88 14.57
CA THR A 75 1.30 -5.57 13.70
C THR A 75 0.59 -4.54 12.83
N HIS A 76 0.27 -4.94 11.61
CA HIS A 76 -0.40 -4.10 10.62
C HIS A 76 -1.55 -4.88 9.99
N THR A 77 -2.67 -4.93 10.71
CA THR A 77 -3.84 -5.74 10.36
C THR A 77 -4.94 -4.85 9.78
N ILE A 78 -5.47 -5.22 8.62
CA ILE A 78 -6.61 -4.52 8.02
C ILE A 78 -7.85 -4.84 8.86
N VAL A 79 -8.49 -3.79 9.37
CA VAL A 79 -9.70 -3.88 10.20
C VAL A 79 -10.95 -3.78 9.35
N SER A 80 -10.95 -2.85 8.40
CA SER A 80 -12.10 -2.63 7.53
C SER A 80 -11.70 -2.09 6.16
N VAL A 81 -12.55 -2.37 5.17
CA VAL A 81 -12.46 -1.84 3.81
C VAL A 81 -13.82 -1.28 3.43
N ALA A 82 -13.86 0.00 3.04
CA ALA A 82 -15.08 0.73 2.69
C ALA A 82 -16.16 0.66 3.78
N GLY A 83 -15.74 0.76 5.05
CA GLY A 83 -16.63 0.74 6.23
C GLY A 83 -17.20 -0.63 6.57
N LYS A 84 -16.81 -1.70 5.87
CA LYS A 84 -17.18 -3.08 6.19
C LYS A 84 -16.03 -3.80 6.87
N PRO A 85 -16.30 -4.68 7.85
CA PRO A 85 -15.26 -5.53 8.44
C PRO A 85 -14.47 -6.25 7.35
N PHE A 86 -13.15 -6.29 7.53
CA PHE A 86 -12.27 -7.00 6.62
C PHE A 86 -12.48 -8.52 6.75
N ASP A 87 -12.44 -9.22 5.62
CA ASP A 87 -12.62 -10.67 5.52
C ASP A 87 -11.46 -11.23 4.68
N SER A 88 -10.61 -12.04 5.29
CA SER A 88 -9.43 -12.62 4.63
C SER A 88 -9.77 -13.60 3.50
N ASP A 89 -10.97 -14.18 3.53
CA ASP A 89 -11.41 -15.20 2.58
C ASP A 89 -12.21 -14.61 1.42
N ALA A 90 -12.63 -13.35 1.54
CA ALA A 90 -13.32 -12.61 0.47
C ALA A 90 -12.36 -12.21 -0.66
N SER A 91 -12.94 -11.92 -1.83
CA SER A 91 -12.22 -11.32 -2.96
C SER A 91 -12.52 -9.82 -3.06
N TYR A 92 -11.48 -9.02 -3.20
CA TYR A 92 -11.55 -7.56 -3.31
C TYR A 92 -11.12 -7.11 -4.70
N THR A 93 -11.80 -6.10 -5.25
CA THR A 93 -11.31 -5.43 -6.47
C THR A 93 -10.28 -4.38 -6.06
N VAL A 94 -9.01 -4.60 -6.41
CA VAL A 94 -7.89 -3.71 -6.03
C VAL A 94 -7.33 -3.05 -7.28
N ALA A 95 -7.22 -1.72 -7.26
CA ALA A 95 -6.53 -0.95 -8.29
C ALA A 95 -5.09 -0.69 -7.87
N LEU A 96 -4.11 -1.04 -8.71
CA LEU A 96 -2.70 -0.88 -8.40
C LEU A 96 -1.81 -0.68 -9.64
N PRO A 97 -0.61 -0.10 -9.50
CA PRO A 97 0.40 -0.12 -10.55
C PRO A 97 0.75 -1.55 -10.98
N ARG A 98 0.63 -1.85 -12.28
CA ARG A 98 0.93 -3.17 -12.86
C ARG A 98 2.31 -3.70 -12.47
N ASN A 99 3.29 -2.82 -12.30
CA ASN A 99 4.67 -3.22 -12.03
C ASN A 99 4.86 -3.80 -10.61
N LEU A 100 3.95 -3.56 -9.67
CA LEU A 100 3.96 -4.20 -8.34
C LEU A 100 3.81 -5.72 -8.45
N LEU A 101 2.89 -6.18 -9.30
CA LEU A 101 2.75 -7.60 -9.63
C LEU A 101 3.95 -8.18 -10.39
N LYS A 102 4.83 -7.32 -10.93
CA LYS A 102 6.05 -7.73 -11.64
C LYS A 102 7.32 -7.63 -10.78
N GLY A 103 7.19 -7.36 -9.49
CA GLY A 103 8.31 -7.34 -8.54
C GLY A 103 8.95 -5.98 -8.29
N ILE A 104 8.36 -4.86 -8.74
CA ILE A 104 8.87 -3.55 -8.31
C ILE A 104 8.70 -3.44 -6.78
N PHE A 105 9.78 -3.02 -6.11
CA PHE A 105 9.90 -2.98 -4.64
C PHE A 105 9.79 -4.32 -3.90
N ASP A 106 9.80 -5.44 -4.61
CA ASP A 106 9.83 -6.81 -4.04
C ASP A 106 8.76 -7.06 -2.97
N ILE A 107 7.53 -6.60 -3.20
CA ILE A 107 6.39 -6.88 -2.32
C ILE A 107 5.94 -8.31 -2.56
N ARG A 108 6.63 -9.27 -1.94
CA ARG A 108 6.51 -10.70 -2.21
C ARG A 108 5.09 -11.24 -2.32
N PRO A 109 4.15 -10.91 -1.39
CA PRO A 109 2.78 -11.41 -1.51
C PRO A 109 2.07 -11.01 -2.81
N LEU A 110 2.40 -9.85 -3.39
CA LEU A 110 1.88 -9.41 -4.68
C LEU A 110 2.53 -10.13 -5.86
N VAL A 111 3.82 -10.48 -5.74
CA VAL A 111 4.58 -11.18 -6.78
C VAL A 111 4.15 -12.65 -6.85
N ASP A 112 4.02 -13.29 -5.70
CA ASP A 112 3.66 -14.71 -5.59
C ASP A 112 2.19 -14.97 -6.00
N PHE A 113 1.35 -13.94 -5.94
CA PHE A 113 -0.05 -13.97 -6.38
C PHE A 113 -0.23 -13.85 -7.90
N ALA A 114 0.71 -13.20 -8.60
CA ALA A 114 0.55 -12.71 -9.97
C ALA A 114 0.62 -13.76 -11.08
#